data_AF-A0A377NAP4-F1
#
_entry.id   AF-A0A377NAP4-F1
#
_cell.length_a   1.000
_cell.length_b   1.000
_cell.length_c   1.000
_cell.angle_alpha   90.00
_cell.angle_beta   90.00
_cell.angle_gamma   90.00
#
_symmetry.space_group_name_H-M   'P 1'
#
loop_
_entity.id
_entity.type
_entity.pdbx_description
1 polymer ?
#
loop_
_entity_poly.entity_id
_entity_poly.type
_entity_poly.pdbx_seq_one_letter_code
_entity_poly.pdbx_strand_id
1 'polypeptide(L)'
;MLHPRAKTMLVFTLPALLIGILSSLILVAIMMLAGALQTLLWQHIPSALHIDTSSASWTLFMLTLTGLGVGAIIKYMPGHAGPDPATESLIGPRLR
;
A
#
# COMPACT_ATOMS: atom_id res chain seq x y z
N MET A 1 38.94 -15.30 -15.54
CA MET A 1 38.63 -15.64 -14.14
C MET A 1 37.88 -14.45 -13.55
N LEU A 2 36.61 -14.61 -13.16
CA LEU A 2 35.83 -13.50 -12.58
C LEU A 2 36.55 -12.97 -11.34
N HIS A 3 36.66 -11.64 -11.25
CA HIS A 3 37.22 -10.97 -10.09
C HIS A 3 36.43 -11.40 -8.83
N PRO A 4 37.07 -11.68 -7.68
CA PRO A 4 36.40 -12.23 -6.48
C PRO A 4 35.14 -11.47 -6.07
N ARG A 5 35.12 -10.15 -6.26
CA ARG A 5 33.95 -9.29 -5.99
C ARG A 5 32.76 -9.53 -6.92
N ALA A 6 32.99 -9.83 -8.19
CA ALA A 6 31.94 -10.14 -9.14
C ALA A 6 31.25 -11.48 -8.81
N LYS A 7 32.02 -12.45 -8.29
CA LYS A 7 31.46 -13.73 -7.82
C LYS A 7 30.54 -13.54 -6.62
N THR A 8 30.92 -12.68 -5.67
CA THR A 8 30.08 -12.35 -4.50
C THR A 8 28.80 -11.63 -4.90
N MET A 9 28.86 -10.67 -5.82
CA MET A 9 27.67 -9.97 -6.34
C MET A 9 26.70 -10.91 -7.05
N LEU A 10 27.21 -11.85 -7.84
CA LEU A 10 26.41 -12.85 -8.55
C LEU A 10 25.63 -13.76 -7.57
N VAL A 11 26.25 -14.13 -6.45
CA VAL A 11 25.58 -14.93 -5.41
C VAL A 11 24.45 -14.16 -4.76
N PHE A 12 24.60 -12.84 -4.54
CA PHE A 12 23.52 -11.99 -4.00
C PHE A 12 22.40 -11.70 -5.01
N THR A 13 22.63 -11.90 -6.31
CA THR A 13 21.58 -11.74 -7.32
C THR A 13 20.44 -12.74 -7.15
N LEU A 14 20.74 -13.99 -6.77
CA LEU A 14 19.73 -15.03 -6.53
C LEU A 14 18.71 -14.66 -5.43
N PRO A 15 19.12 -14.31 -4.20
CA PRO A 15 18.17 -13.90 -3.16
C PRO A 15 17.48 -12.58 -3.51
N ALA A 16 18.17 -11.64 -4.17
CA ALA A 16 17.55 -10.39 -4.62
C ALA A 16 16.43 -10.63 -5.65
N LEU A 17 16.66 -11.53 -6.61
CA LEU A 17 15.66 -11.91 -7.60
C LEU A 17 14.44 -12.56 -6.94
N LEU A 18 14.66 -13.42 -5.95
CA LEU A 18 13.57 -14.05 -5.21
C LEU A 18 12.68 -13.01 -4.51
N ILE A 19 13.30 -12.04 -3.82
CA ILE A 19 12.56 -10.95 -3.17
C ILE A 19 11.80 -10.12 -4.20
N GLY A 20 12.43 -9.82 -5.36
CA GLY A 20 11.77 -9.11 -6.45
C GLY A 20 10.52 -9.82 -6.98
N ILE A 21 10.62 -11.15 -7.18
CA ILE A 21 9.48 -11.98 -7.62
C ILE A 21 8.38 -11.96 -6.56
N LEU A 22 8.72 -12.18 -5.29
CA LEU A 22 7.74 -12.17 -4.20
C LEU A 22 7.04 -10.80 -4.06
N SER A 23 7.80 -9.71 -4.15
CA SER A 23 7.26 -8.35 -4.10
C SER A 23 6.29 -8.07 -5.27
N SER A 24 6.65 -8.50 -6.48
CA SER A 24 5.78 -8.38 -7.65
C SER A 24 4.48 -9.18 -7.49
N LEU A 25 4.55 -10.41 -6.97
CA LEU A 25 3.37 -11.22 -6.71
C LEU A 25 2.45 -10.58 -5.67
N ILE A 26 3.01 -9.99 -4.61
CA ILE A 26 2.25 -9.24 -3.61
C ILE A 26 1.55 -8.06 -4.26
N LEU A 27 2.25 -7.29 -5.10
CA LEU A 27 1.66 -6.17 -5.83
C LEU A 27 0.48 -6.62 -6.70
N VAL A 28 0.64 -7.69 -7.47
CA VAL A 28 -0.45 -8.24 -8.30
C VAL A 28 -1.63 -8.68 -7.44
N ALA A 29 -1.40 -9.37 -6.33
CA ALA A 29 -2.46 -9.78 -5.41
C ALA A 29 -3.24 -8.57 -4.85
N ILE A 30 -2.54 -7.50 -4.48
CA ILE A 30 -3.16 -6.26 -4.00
C ILE A 30 -3.99 -5.61 -5.11
N MET A 31 -3.49 -5.55 -6.35
CA MET A 31 -4.25 -5.02 -7.48
C MET A 31 -5.53 -5.83 -7.74
N MET A 32 -5.46 -7.16 -7.66
CA MET A 32 -6.64 -8.02 -7.80
C MET A 32 -7.66 -7.76 -6.70
N LEU A 33 -7.20 -7.65 -5.44
CA LEU A 33 -8.08 -7.33 -4.31
C LEU A 33 -8.73 -5.95 -4.48
N ALA A 34 -7.96 -4.95 -4.90
CA ALA A 34 -8.46 -3.61 -5.15
C ALA A 34 -9.53 -3.61 -6.25
N GLY A 35 -9.31 -4.35 -7.35
CA GLY A 35 -10.30 -4.51 -8.40
C GLY A 35 -11.59 -5.17 -7.91
N ALA A 36 -11.48 -6.23 -7.11
CA ALA A 36 -12.64 -6.91 -6.52
C ALA A 36 -13.42 -5.98 -5.57
N LEU A 37 -12.73 -5.24 -4.71
CA LEU A 37 -13.34 -4.23 -3.84
C LEU A 37 -14.02 -3.13 -4.65
N GLN A 38 -13.39 -2.66 -5.72
CA GLN A 38 -13.97 -1.64 -6.59
C GLN A 38 -15.29 -2.12 -7.21
N THR A 39 -15.32 -3.32 -7.78
CA THR A 39 -16.54 -3.93 -8.33
C THR A 39 -17.61 -4.12 -7.25
N LEU A 40 -17.22 -4.59 -6.06
CA LEU A 40 -18.17 -4.83 -4.98
C LEU A 40 -18.78 -3.52 -4.45
N LEU A 41 -17.95 -2.52 -4.15
CA LEU A 41 -18.36 -1.25 -3.56
C LEU A 41 -19.07 -0.32 -4.55
N TRP A 42 -18.72 -0.36 -5.84
CA TRP A 42 -19.27 0.55 -6.85
C TRP A 42 -20.25 -0.10 -7.82
N GLN A 43 -20.43 -1.42 -7.83
CA GLN A 43 -21.39 -2.05 -8.75
C GLN A 43 -22.37 -2.93 -7.98
N HIS A 44 -21.90 -3.90 -7.19
CA HIS A 44 -22.79 -4.85 -6.52
C HIS A 44 -23.61 -4.25 -5.38
N ILE A 45 -22.99 -3.50 -4.46
CA ILE A 45 -23.72 -2.88 -3.35
C ILE A 45 -24.72 -1.82 -3.84
N PRO A 46 -24.32 -0.87 -4.71
CA PRO A 46 -25.24 0.17 -5.16
C PRO A 46 -26.40 -0.39 -5.99
N SER A 47 -26.15 -1.41 -6.82
CA SER A 47 -27.22 -2.07 -7.59
C SER A 47 -28.23 -2.79 -6.69
N ALA A 48 -27.78 -3.48 -5.64
CA ALA A 48 -28.67 -4.12 -4.68
C ALA A 48 -29.53 -3.12 -3.89
N LEU A 49 -28.97 -1.94 -3.58
CA LEU A 49 -29.63 -0.89 -2.82
C LEU A 49 -30.37 0.13 -3.70
N HIS A 50 -30.35 -0.02 -5.03
CA HIS A 50 -30.87 0.93 -6.01
C HIS A 50 -30.32 2.36 -5.82
N ILE A 51 -29.05 2.47 -5.42
CA ILE A 51 -28.35 3.73 -5.23
C ILE A 51 -27.62 4.10 -6.53
N ASP A 52 -27.81 5.33 -7.01
CA ASP A 52 -27.02 5.86 -8.12
C ASP A 52 -25.59 6.18 -7.64
N THR A 53 -24.61 5.49 -8.20
CA THR A 53 -23.19 5.71 -7.90
C THR A 53 -22.65 7.03 -8.41
N SER A 54 -23.33 7.66 -9.36
CA SER A 54 -23.00 8.99 -9.89
C SER A 54 -23.42 10.10 -8.93
N SER A 55 -24.20 9.77 -7.89
CA SER A 55 -24.63 10.71 -6.87
C SER A 55 -23.47 11.12 -5.94
N ALA A 56 -23.47 12.40 -5.55
CA ALA A 56 -22.49 12.93 -4.61
C ALA A 56 -22.60 12.27 -3.22
N SER A 57 -23.79 11.82 -2.81
CA SER A 57 -24.03 11.21 -1.50
C SER A 57 -23.27 9.89 -1.33
N TRP A 58 -23.30 9.00 -2.34
CA TRP A 58 -22.58 7.73 -2.28
C TRP A 58 -21.06 7.94 -2.23
N THR A 59 -20.56 8.87 -3.04
CA THR A 59 -19.14 9.24 -3.05
C THR A 59 -18.68 9.79 -1.71
N LEU A 60 -19.44 10.72 -1.11
CA LEU A 60 -19.13 11.28 0.21
C LEU A 60 -19.16 10.21 1.31
N PHE A 61 -20.12 9.30 1.25
CA PHE A 61 -20.20 8.17 2.18
C PHE A 61 -18.97 7.27 2.08
N MET A 62 -18.57 6.86 0.88
CA MET A 62 -17.39 6.03 0.66
C MET A 62 -16.09 6.73 1.06
N LEU A 63 -15.95 8.04 0.78
CA LEU A 63 -14.82 8.84 1.23
C LEU A 63 -14.73 8.86 2.77
N THR A 64 -15.86 9.05 3.44
CA THR A 64 -15.93 9.06 4.91
C THR A 64 -15.54 7.69 5.49
N LEU A 65 -16.09 6.61 4.93
CA LEU A 65 -15.80 5.24 5.36
C LEU A 65 -14.32 4.90 5.14
N THR A 66 -13.76 5.28 3.99
CA THR A 66 -12.34 5.08 3.68
C THR A 66 -11.44 5.85 4.64
N GLY A 67 -11.76 7.11 4.91
CA GLY A 67 -11.02 7.94 5.87
C GLY A 67 -11.01 7.32 7.28
N LEU A 68 -12.15 6.79 7.74
CA LEU A 68 -12.24 6.09 9.02
C LEU A 68 -11.42 4.80 9.04
N GLY A 69 -11.46 4.02 7.95
CA GLY A 69 -10.65 2.81 7.80
C GLY A 69 -9.16 3.11 7.83
N VAL A 70 -8.70 4.11 7.08
CA VAL A 70 -7.30 4.56 7.08
C VAL A 70 -6.90 5.08 8.46
N GLY A 71 -7.74 5.89 9.11
CA GLY A 71 -7.48 6.39 10.46
C GLY A 71 -7.36 5.25 11.49
N ALA A 72 -8.19 4.21 11.38
CA ALA A 72 -8.09 3.03 12.22
C ALA A 72 -6.80 2.24 11.95
N ILE A 73 -6.42 2.06 10.68
CA ILE A 73 -5.16 1.42 10.29
C ILE A 73 -3.97 2.16 10.91
N ILE A 74 -3.90 3.48 10.75
CA ILE A 74 -2.83 4.31 11.32
C ILE A 74 -2.78 4.18 12.84
N LYS A 75 -3.95 4.16 13.51
CA LYS A 75 -4.02 4.09 14.96
C LYS A 75 -3.62 2.73 15.54
N TYR A 76 -3.96 1.64 14.87
CA TYR A 76 -3.86 0.29 15.45
C TYR A 76 -2.75 -0.56 14.83
N MET A 77 -2.28 -0.25 13.62
CA MET A 77 -1.18 -1.00 12.99
C MET A 77 0.19 -0.48 13.45
N PRO A 78 1.16 -1.39 13.67
CA PRO A 78 2.51 -1.01 14.04
C PRO A 78 3.15 -0.13 12.96
N GLY A 79 3.83 0.92 13.39
CA GLY A 79 4.45 1.91 12.51
C GLY A 79 3.66 3.21 12.38
N HIS A 80 2.37 3.26 12.73
CA HIS A 80 1.55 4.47 12.86
C HIS A 80 1.72 5.54 11.76
N ALA A 81 1.81 5.12 10.49
CA ALA A 81 2.12 5.96 9.31
C ALA A 81 3.54 6.56 9.23
N GLY A 82 4.43 6.24 10.16
CA GLY A 82 5.81 6.73 10.22
C GLY A 82 5.97 7.97 11.12
N PRO A 83 7.19 8.50 11.26
CA PRO A 83 7.45 9.71 12.02
C PRO A 83 6.70 10.92 11.43
N ASP A 84 6.15 11.76 12.29
CA ASP A 84 5.42 12.97 11.87
C ASP A 84 6.42 14.03 11.34
N PRO A 85 6.35 14.42 10.06
CA PRO A 85 7.25 15.39 9.44
C PRO A 85 7.23 16.76 10.14
N ALA A 86 6.13 17.13 10.80
CA ALA A 86 6.04 18.39 11.53
C ALA A 86 6.80 18.37 12.87
N THR A 87 7.11 17.17 13.38
CA THR A 87 7.90 16.97 14.59
C THR A 87 9.38 16.70 14.31
N GLU A 88 9.74 16.41 13.06
CA GLU A 88 11.14 16.28 12.66
C GLU A 88 11.71 17.62 12.16
N SER A 89 12.94 17.92 12.58
CA SER A 89 13.70 19.06 12.04
C SER A 89 14.05 18.79 10.57
N LEU A 90 13.87 19.79 9.69
CA LEU A 90 14.31 19.73 8.28
C LEU A 90 15.78 19.30 8.12
N ILE A 91 16.58 19.51 9.16
CA ILE A 91 17.94 19.01 9.29
C ILE A 91 17.93 17.94 10.38
N GLY A 92 18.13 16.69 9.98
CA GLY A 92 18.19 15.56 10.91
C GLY A 92 19.30 15.73 11.96
N PRO A 93 19.18 15.09 13.14
CA PRO A 93 20.21 15.14 14.16
C PRO A 93 21.55 14.68 13.60
N ARG A 94 22.64 15.37 13.95
CA ARG A 94 23.99 14.94 13.58
C ARG A 94 24.24 13.55 14.17
N LEU A 95 24.31 12.53 13.32
CA LEU A 95 24.80 11.21 13.68
C LEU A 95 26.25 11.37 14.18
N ARG A 96 26.50 10.96 15.43
CA ARG A 96 27.85 10.77 15.96
C ARG A 96 28.32 9.35 15.66
#